data_AF-A0A924Y899-F1
#
_entry.id   AF-A0A924Y899-F1
#
_cell.length_a   1.000
_cell.length_b   1.000
_cell.length_c   1.000
_cell.angle_alpha   90.00
_cell.angle_beta   90.00
_cell.angle_gamma   90.00
#
_symmetry.space_group_name_H-M   'P 1'
#
loop_
_entity.id
_entity.type
_entity.pdbx_description
1 polymer ?
#
loop_
_entity_poly.entity_id
_entity_poly.type
_entity_poly.pdbx_seq_one_letter_code
_entity_poly.pdbx_strand_id
1 'polypeptide(L)'
;MANEPNRVYGLSTNLFVSRKAGGEAIVIGGVTENNLRWTRVLAKRAAQMLWFFLTRYLFPEKSDMVTGLASTAPMRAANLPTITSHMSVEKQDNIYKITGTIGEQTWDMRLSEFEANRLWMALDIALYPVGWKGEDEERAPS
;
A
#
# COMPACT_ATOMS: atom_id res chain seq x y z
N MET A 1 18.81 -15.17 -20.41
CA MET A 1 17.68 -14.41 -19.83
C MET A 1 18.00 -14.25 -18.35
N ALA A 2 18.34 -13.04 -17.92
CA ALA A 2 18.77 -12.81 -16.54
C ALA A 2 17.54 -12.77 -15.63
N ASN A 3 17.42 -13.78 -14.76
CA ASN A 3 16.59 -13.68 -13.56
C ASN A 3 17.13 -12.52 -12.73
N GLU A 4 16.53 -11.33 -12.84
CA GLU A 4 16.81 -10.28 -11.87
C GLU A 4 16.33 -10.79 -10.49
N PRO A 5 17.17 -10.71 -9.45
CA PRO A 5 16.87 -11.31 -8.16
C PRO A 5 15.67 -10.62 -7.52
N ASN A 6 14.85 -11.41 -6.80
CA ASN A 6 13.88 -10.91 -5.84
C ASN A 6 14.51 -9.78 -5.01
N ARG A 7 13.91 -8.58 -5.05
CA ARG A 7 14.49 -7.41 -4.38
C ARG A 7 14.03 -7.35 -2.92
N VAL A 8 14.94 -7.69 -2.03
CA VAL A 8 14.74 -7.63 -0.58
C VAL A 8 15.25 -6.30 -0.05
N TYR A 9 14.39 -5.48 0.55
CA TYR A 9 14.77 -4.21 1.17
C TYR A 9 15.15 -4.32 2.64
N GLY A 10 14.78 -5.43 3.29
CA GLY A 10 14.99 -5.60 4.72
C GLY A 10 14.11 -4.67 5.54
N LEU A 11 14.58 -4.28 6.73
CA LEU A 11 13.87 -3.35 7.59
C LEU A 11 13.87 -1.94 6.96
N SER A 12 12.67 -1.41 6.73
CA SER A 12 12.47 -0.09 6.11
C SER A 12 11.90 0.91 7.09
N THR A 13 12.40 2.14 6.99
CA THR A 13 12.03 3.30 7.83
C THR A 13 11.83 4.54 6.97
N ASN A 14 11.31 5.62 7.57
CA ASN A 14 11.08 6.90 6.89
C ASN A 14 10.23 6.73 5.62
N LEU A 15 9.16 5.94 5.76
CA LEU A 15 8.27 5.64 4.66
C LEU A 15 7.51 6.89 4.22
N PHE A 16 7.34 7.02 2.91
CA PHE A 16 6.50 8.05 2.31
C PHE A 16 5.60 7.46 1.23
N VAL A 17 4.47 8.12 1.02
CA VAL A 17 3.50 7.79 -0.01
C VAL A 17 3.15 9.06 -0.77
N SER A 18 3.12 8.99 -2.10
CA SER A 18 2.74 10.11 -2.96
C SER A 18 1.89 9.64 -4.13
N ARG A 19 1.01 10.51 -4.63
CA ARG A 19 0.25 10.26 -5.86
C ARG A 19 1.05 10.72 -7.07
N LYS A 20 1.14 9.90 -8.11
CA LYS A 20 1.68 10.35 -9.39
C LYS A 20 0.70 11.33 -10.05
N ALA A 21 1.20 12.34 -10.76
CA ALA A 21 0.38 13.24 -11.58
C ALA A 21 -0.47 12.39 -12.56
N GLY A 22 -1.79 12.54 -12.48
CA GLY A 22 -2.76 11.69 -13.19
C GLY A 22 -3.59 10.77 -12.29
N GLY A 23 -3.20 10.57 -11.01
CA GLY A 23 -4.03 9.87 -10.00
C GLY A 23 -4.16 8.35 -10.17
N GLU A 24 -3.56 7.77 -11.21
CA GLU A 24 -3.69 6.34 -11.53
C GLU A 24 -2.69 5.45 -10.78
N ALA A 25 -1.61 6.02 -10.24
CA ALA A 25 -0.55 5.29 -9.56
C ALA A 25 -0.14 5.95 -8.25
N ILE A 26 0.20 5.10 -7.28
CA ILE A 26 0.73 5.50 -5.97
C ILE A 26 2.20 5.16 -5.92
N VAL A 27 3.04 6.11 -5.53
CA VAL A 27 4.46 5.89 -5.28
C VAL A 27 4.64 5.68 -3.79
N ILE A 28 5.27 4.58 -3.42
CA ILE A 28 5.75 4.32 -2.06
C ILE A 28 7.27 4.35 -2.07
N GLY A 29 7.87 4.74 -0.96
CA GLY A 29 9.32 4.68 -0.82
C GLY A 29 9.73 4.81 0.63
N GLY A 30 11.03 4.60 0.86
CA GLY A 30 11.61 4.65 2.19
C GLY A 30 13.11 4.46 2.16
N VAL A 31 13.64 4.21 3.35
CA VAL A 31 15.07 4.04 3.59
C VAL A 31 15.29 2.69 4.26
N THR A 32 16.22 1.89 3.76
CA THR A 32 16.61 0.62 4.38
C THR A 32 17.49 0.86 5.61
N GLU A 33 17.71 -0.17 6.42
CA GLU A 33 18.67 -0.13 7.55
C GLU A 33 20.08 0.34 7.16
N ASN A 34 20.49 0.11 5.91
CA ASN A 34 21.79 0.52 5.36
C ASN A 34 21.76 1.94 4.76
N ASN A 35 20.74 2.75 5.11
CA ASN A 35 20.51 4.10 4.58
C ASN A 35 20.31 4.18 3.05
N LEU A 36 19.97 3.07 2.39
CA LEU A 36 19.68 3.07 0.97
C LEU A 36 18.23 3.48 0.72
N ARG A 37 18.04 4.47 -0.14
CA ARG A 37 16.71 4.91 -0.56
C ARG A 37 16.14 3.97 -1.60
N TRP A 38 14.86 3.68 -1.48
CA TRP A 38 14.13 2.89 -2.46
C TRP A 38 12.76 3.49 -2.75
N THR A 39 12.26 3.24 -3.95
CA THR A 39 10.91 3.63 -4.37
C THR A 39 10.27 2.54 -5.22
N ARG A 40 8.95 2.41 -5.09
CA ARG A 40 8.12 1.49 -5.87
C ARG A 40 6.84 2.19 -6.31
N VAL A 41 6.43 1.90 -7.53
CA VAL A 41 5.17 2.39 -8.09
C VAL A 41 4.15 1.27 -7.98
N LEU A 42 3.05 1.56 -7.29
CA LEU A 42 1.91 0.67 -7.10
C LEU A 42 0.77 1.10 -8.03
N ALA A 43 0.10 0.11 -8.62
CA ALA A 43 -1.23 0.35 -9.18
C ALA A 43 -2.17 0.79 -8.05
N LYS A 44 -3.18 1.61 -8.36
CA LYS A 44 -4.17 2.05 -7.38
C LYS A 44 -4.77 0.88 -6.58
N ARG A 45 -5.11 -0.22 -7.26
CA ARG A 45 -5.63 -1.44 -6.61
C ARG A 45 -4.60 -2.09 -5.68
N ALA A 46 -3.34 -2.19 -6.10
CA ALA A 46 -2.27 -2.73 -5.25
C ALA A 46 -2.10 -1.89 -3.97
N ALA A 47 -2.16 -0.56 -4.08
CA ALA A 47 -2.14 0.33 -2.92
C ALA A 47 -3.38 0.16 -2.02
N GLN A 48 -4.57 0.00 -2.60
CA GLN A 48 -5.80 -0.29 -1.85
C GLN A 48 -5.73 -1.63 -1.11
N MET A 49 -5.20 -2.68 -1.75
CA MET A 49 -4.98 -3.98 -1.13
C MET A 49 -3.99 -3.88 0.04
N LEU A 50 -2.88 -3.15 -0.16
CA LEU A 50 -1.90 -2.92 0.91
C LEU A 50 -2.54 -2.18 2.10
N TRP A 51 -3.28 -1.11 1.84
CA TRP A 51 -4.02 -0.38 2.88
C TRP A 51 -5.04 -1.27 3.59
N PHE A 52 -5.79 -2.09 2.85
CA PHE A 52 -6.75 -3.05 3.42
C PHE A 52 -6.06 -4.08 4.32
N PHE A 53 -4.98 -4.72 3.87
CA PHE A 53 -4.26 -5.69 4.67
C PHE A 53 -3.66 -5.06 5.94
N LEU A 54 -3.06 -3.88 5.83
CA LEU A 54 -2.57 -3.15 7.00
C LEU A 54 -3.70 -2.81 7.96
N THR A 55 -4.87 -2.39 7.46
CA THR A 55 -6.05 -2.15 8.29
C THR A 55 -6.46 -3.38 9.08
N ARG A 56 -6.51 -4.56 8.43
CA ARG A 56 -6.88 -5.82 9.10
C ARG A 56 -5.95 -6.18 10.24
N TYR A 57 -4.65 -5.94 10.09
CA TYR A 57 -3.67 -6.29 11.13
C TYR A 57 -3.51 -5.22 12.21
N LEU A 58 -3.62 -3.92 11.87
CA LEU A 58 -3.44 -2.80 12.80
C LEU A 58 -4.73 -2.43 13.54
N PHE A 59 -5.87 -2.58 12.87
CA PHE A 59 -7.18 -2.17 13.37
C PHE A 59 -8.22 -3.27 13.08
N PRO A 60 -8.09 -4.47 13.68
CA PRO A 60 -8.98 -5.59 13.41
C PRO A 60 -10.45 -5.24 13.67
N GLU A 61 -10.72 -4.37 14.65
CA GLU A 61 -12.06 -3.89 15.00
C GLU A 61 -12.71 -3.01 13.91
N LYS A 62 -11.90 -2.43 13.01
CA LYS A 62 -12.36 -1.62 11.88
C LYS A 62 -12.42 -2.42 10.57
N SER A 63 -11.98 -3.68 10.59
CA SER A 63 -11.81 -4.48 9.37
C SER A 63 -13.12 -4.82 8.66
N ASP A 64 -14.19 -5.05 9.41
CA ASP A 64 -15.52 -5.36 8.85
C ASP A 64 -16.08 -4.18 8.05
N MET A 65 -15.86 -2.95 8.51
CA MET A 65 -16.34 -1.73 7.84
C MET A 65 -15.56 -1.44 6.54
N VAL A 66 -14.29 -1.85 6.46
CA VAL A 66 -13.40 -1.53 5.34
C VAL A 66 -13.45 -2.59 4.22
N THR A 67 -13.89 -3.81 4.52
CA THR A 67 -14.01 -4.91 3.54
C THR A 67 -14.96 -4.59 2.38
N GLY A 68 -15.96 -3.74 2.60
CA GLY A 68 -16.87 -3.26 1.54
C GLY A 68 -16.18 -2.43 0.44
N LEU A 69 -15.14 -1.66 0.78
CA LEU A 69 -14.44 -0.77 -0.15
C LEU A 69 -13.42 -1.48 -1.04
N ALA A 70 -12.80 -2.55 -0.55
CA ALA A 70 -11.81 -3.32 -1.31
C ALA A 70 -12.44 -4.17 -2.42
N SER A 71 -13.70 -4.57 -2.24
CA SER A 71 -14.41 -5.50 -3.14
C SER A 71 -14.87 -4.87 -4.46
N THR A 72 -14.98 -3.54 -4.53
CA THR A 72 -15.56 -2.83 -5.68
C THR A 72 -14.54 -2.17 -6.62
N ALA A 73 -13.23 -2.31 -6.36
CA ALA A 73 -12.20 -1.66 -7.18
C ALA A 73 -12.07 -2.33 -8.57
N PRO A 74 -12.34 -1.62 -9.68
CA PRO A 74 -12.30 -2.22 -11.02
C PRO A 74 -10.89 -2.66 -11.42
N MET A 75 -10.78 -3.86 -12.01
CA MET A 75 -9.54 -4.38 -12.59
C MET A 75 -9.25 -3.67 -13.92
N ARG A 76 -8.42 -2.63 -13.93
CA ARG A 76 -7.82 -2.14 -15.19
C ARG A 76 -6.32 -1.90 -15.04
N ALA A 77 -5.63 -2.20 -16.15
CA ALA A 77 -4.21 -2.07 -16.46
C ALA A 77 -3.30 -3.27 -16.12
N ALA A 78 -3.44 -4.34 -16.93
CA ALA A 78 -2.53 -5.49 -16.97
C ALA A 78 -1.25 -5.25 -17.81
N ASN A 79 -1.02 -4.06 -18.38
CA ASN A 79 0.00 -3.86 -19.43
C ASN A 79 1.15 -2.90 -19.09
N LEU A 80 1.43 -2.65 -17.80
CA LEU A 80 2.58 -1.80 -17.40
C LEU A 80 3.62 -2.63 -16.62
N PRO A 81 4.72 -3.06 -17.27
CA PRO A 81 5.71 -3.99 -16.70
C PRO A 81 6.57 -3.41 -15.56
N THR A 82 6.35 -2.16 -15.15
CA THR A 82 7.08 -1.49 -14.06
C THR A 82 6.19 -1.18 -12.85
N ILE A 83 4.91 -1.58 -12.89
CA ILE A 83 3.94 -1.27 -11.84
C ILE A 83 3.65 -2.52 -11.01
N THR A 84 3.69 -2.36 -9.69
CA THR A 84 3.32 -3.43 -8.76
C THR A 84 1.82 -3.67 -8.85
N SER A 85 1.44 -4.89 -9.22
CA SER A 85 0.05 -5.29 -9.51
C SER A 85 -0.61 -6.04 -8.36
N HIS A 86 0.18 -6.79 -7.59
CA HIS A 86 -0.29 -7.58 -6.45
C HIS A 86 0.52 -7.23 -5.20
N MET A 87 -0.15 -7.26 -4.05
CA MET A 87 0.44 -7.03 -2.74
C MET A 87 -0.03 -8.12 -1.77
N SER A 88 0.83 -8.52 -0.85
CA SER A 88 0.47 -9.32 0.32
C SER A 88 1.15 -8.74 1.56
N VAL A 89 0.54 -8.99 2.72
CA VAL A 89 1.11 -8.62 4.01
C VAL A 89 1.01 -9.81 4.95
N GLU A 90 2.14 -10.17 5.52
CA GLU A 90 2.27 -11.20 6.55
C GLU A 90 2.73 -10.52 7.85
N LYS A 91 2.06 -10.82 8.96
CA LYS A 91 2.51 -10.37 10.28
C LYS A 91 3.20 -11.52 10.99
N GLN A 92 4.43 -11.30 11.44
CA GLN A 92 5.18 -12.21 12.29
C GLN A 92 5.65 -11.42 13.52
N ASP A 93 5.12 -11.76 14.69
CA ASP A 93 5.29 -10.99 15.92
C ASP A 93 4.91 -9.50 15.73
N ASN A 94 5.87 -8.60 15.95
CA ASN A 94 5.72 -7.14 15.78
C ASN A 94 6.28 -6.63 14.44
N ILE A 95 6.55 -7.54 13.50
CA ILE A 95 7.10 -7.23 12.18
C ILE A 95 6.08 -7.55 11.10
N TYR A 96 5.91 -6.58 10.19
CA TYR A 96 5.03 -6.68 9.02
C TYR A 96 5.91 -6.88 7.80
N LYS A 97 5.83 -8.07 7.18
CA LYS A 97 6.47 -8.33 5.89
C LYS A 97 5.48 -7.99 4.79
N ILE A 98 5.85 -7.05 3.94
CA ILE A 98 5.07 -6.63 2.78
C ILE A 98 5.77 -7.15 1.54
N THR A 99 5.03 -7.84 0.68
CA THR A 99 5.55 -8.37 -0.59
C THR A 99 4.71 -7.82 -1.73
N GLY A 100 5.39 -7.32 -2.76
CA GLY A 100 4.79 -6.81 -3.98
C GLY A 100 5.29 -7.54 -5.22
N THR A 101 4.41 -7.73 -6.20
CA THR A 101 4.73 -8.42 -7.47
C THR A 101 4.64 -7.48 -8.66
N ILE A 102 5.66 -7.52 -9.53
CA ILE A 102 5.75 -6.80 -10.80
C ILE A 102 6.04 -7.83 -11.90
N GLY A 103 5.02 -8.21 -12.68
CA GLY A 103 5.16 -9.32 -13.63
C GLY A 103 5.55 -10.62 -12.93
N GLU A 104 6.70 -11.20 -13.27
CA GLU A 104 7.27 -12.39 -12.62
C GLU A 104 8.24 -12.05 -11.46
N GLN A 105 8.54 -10.77 -11.25
CA GLN A 105 9.47 -10.33 -10.21
C GLN A 105 8.74 -10.01 -8.91
N THR A 106 9.39 -10.26 -7.77
CA THR A 106 8.89 -9.85 -6.46
C THR A 106 9.87 -8.94 -5.74
N TRP A 107 9.33 -8.10 -4.86
CA TRP A 107 10.10 -7.34 -3.91
C TRP A 107 9.45 -7.44 -2.54
N ASP A 108 10.24 -7.37 -1.47
CA ASP A 108 9.73 -7.39 -0.11
C ASP A 108 10.42 -6.37 0.79
N MET A 109 9.68 -5.93 1.80
CA MET A 109 10.17 -5.08 2.89
C MET A 109 9.60 -5.55 4.21
N ARG A 110 10.30 -5.24 5.29
CA ARG A 110 9.86 -5.49 6.67
C ARG A 110 9.68 -4.17 7.37
N LEU A 111 8.57 -4.02 8.09
CA LEU A 111 8.25 -2.84 8.88
C LEU A 111 8.06 -3.22 10.34
N SER A 112 8.49 -2.34 11.24
CA SER A 112 8.00 -2.37 12.61
C SER A 112 6.52 -1.97 12.66
N GLU A 113 5.83 -2.26 13.75
CA GLU A 113 4.46 -1.79 13.96
C GLU A 113 4.31 -0.27 13.82
N PHE A 114 5.28 0.49 14.33
CA PHE A 114 5.32 1.95 14.20
C PHE A 114 5.37 2.39 12.72
N GLU A 115 6.29 1.81 11.93
CA GLU A 115 6.40 2.14 10.50
C GLU A 115 5.21 1.62 9.69
N ALA A 116 4.63 0.48 10.06
CA ALA A 116 3.40 -0.04 9.46
C ALA A 116 2.21 0.90 9.69
N ASN A 117 2.07 1.46 10.90
CA ASN A 117 1.05 2.45 11.21
C ASN A 117 1.24 3.75 10.40
N ARG A 118 2.48 4.26 10.31
CA ARG A 118 2.81 5.43 9.48
C ARG A 118 2.50 5.19 8.01
N LEU A 119 2.86 4.04 7.49
CA LEU A 119 2.55 3.65 6.11
C LEU A 119 1.03 3.59 5.88
N TRP A 120 0.29 3.01 6.82
CA TRP A 120 -1.17 2.95 6.75
C TRP A 120 -1.77 4.36 6.69
N MET A 121 -1.37 5.28 7.58
CA MET A 121 -1.87 6.66 7.56
C MET A 121 -1.53 7.38 6.25
N ALA A 122 -0.31 7.21 5.76
CA ALA A 122 0.12 7.81 4.50
C ALA A 122 -0.67 7.26 3.30
N LEU A 123 -0.99 5.96 3.30
CA LEU A 123 -1.87 5.35 2.31
C LEU A 123 -3.31 5.83 2.44
N ASP A 124 -3.83 6.00 3.65
CA ASP A 124 -5.20 6.48 3.89
C ASP A 124 -5.39 7.88 3.28
N ILE A 125 -4.50 8.82 3.59
CA ILE A 125 -4.48 10.16 3.00
C ILE A 125 -4.29 10.09 1.48
N ALA A 126 -3.37 9.25 1.02
CA ALA A 126 -3.07 9.11 -0.40
C ALA A 126 -4.12 8.32 -1.19
N LEU A 127 -5.08 7.62 -0.59
CA LEU A 127 -6.16 6.92 -1.28
C LEU A 127 -7.50 7.65 -1.12
N TYR A 128 -7.73 8.22 0.06
CA TYR A 128 -8.99 8.82 0.48
C TYR A 128 -8.76 10.22 1.11
N PRO A 129 -8.37 11.24 0.32
CA PRO A 129 -8.05 12.58 0.83
C PRO A 129 -9.25 13.32 1.42
N VAL A 130 -10.47 12.89 1.10
CA VAL A 130 -11.74 13.40 1.66
C VAL A 130 -12.24 12.55 2.83
N GLY A 131 -11.43 11.60 3.31
CA GLY A 131 -11.83 10.59 4.29
C GLY A 131 -12.54 9.40 3.65
N TRP A 132 -12.26 8.19 4.16
CA TRP A 132 -12.90 6.96 3.67
C TRP A 132 -14.36 6.81 4.13
N LYS A 133 -14.80 7.62 5.11
CA LYS A 133 -16.17 7.60 5.64
C LYS A 133 -17.20 8.28 4.72
N GLY A 134 -16.77 9.00 3.69
CA GLY A 134 -17.66 9.77 2.83
C GLY A 134 -18.28 10.96 3.55
N GLU A 135 -18.28 12.13 2.91
CA GLU A 135 -19.24 13.16 3.25
C GLU A 135 -20.60 12.71 2.69
N ASP A 136 -21.34 11.93 3.49
CA ASP A 136 -22.80 11.83 3.40
C ASP A 136 -23.38 12.22 4.78
N GLU A 137 -23.06 13.42 5.23
CA GLU A 137 -23.79 14.08 6.31
C GLU A 137 -24.04 15.55 5.91
N GLU A 138 -25.31 15.82 5.58
CA GLU A 138 -25.98 17.13 5.51
C GLU A 138 -25.57 18.15 4.42
N ARG A 139 -26.08 17.94 3.21
CA ARG A 139 -26.82 19.01 2.52
C ARG A 139 -28.31 18.71 2.52
N ALA A 140 -28.96 18.95 3.65
CA ALA A 140 -30.40 19.18 3.68
C ALA A 140 -30.66 20.64 3.27
N PRO A 141 -31.40 20.93 2.19
CA PRO A 141 -31.93 22.27 2.00
C PRO A 141 -33.08 22.49 3.00
N SER A 142 -32.95 23.50 3.85
CA SER A 142 -34.10 24.14 4.51
C SER A 142 -34.50 25.38 3.72
#